data_AF-A0A1I3F2C3-F1
#
_entry.id   AF-A0A1I3F2C3-F1
#
_cell.length_a   1.000
_cell.length_b   1.000
_cell.length_c   1.000
_cell.angle_alpha   90.00
_cell.angle_beta   90.00
_cell.angle_gamma   90.00
#
_symmetry.space_group_name_H-M   'P 1'
#
loop_
_entity.id
_entity.type
_entity.pdbx_description
1 polymer ?
#
loop_
_entity_poly.entity_id
_entity_poly.type
_entity_poly.pdbx_seq_one_letter_code
_entity_poly.pdbx_strand_id
1 'polypeptide(L)'
;MSIKSRTRQLGQGMTEYIIIVALIAISAIVVYNLFGSTVREQVGDMAAELGGGEAKSTAAATGASAQGAAETKHNLSNFKQEERK
;
A
#
# COMPACT_ATOMS: atom_id res chain seq x y z
N MET A 1 46.62 -7.14 15.16
CA MET A 1 45.26 -6.60 15.35
C MET A 1 44.28 -7.68 14.89
N SER A 2 43.64 -8.38 15.84
CA SER A 2 42.82 -9.56 15.54
C SER A 2 41.45 -9.14 14.99
N ILE A 3 41.16 -9.47 13.73
CA ILE A 3 39.84 -9.26 13.12
C ILE A 3 38.91 -10.32 13.69
N LYS A 4 38.05 -9.92 14.63
CA LYS A 4 37.02 -10.76 15.20
C LYS A 4 35.99 -11.07 14.10
N SER A 5 36.08 -12.28 13.53
CA SER A 5 35.08 -12.83 12.63
C SER A 5 33.70 -12.74 13.30
N ARG A 6 32.79 -11.94 12.72
CA ARG A 6 31.38 -11.97 13.12
C ARG A 6 30.86 -13.34 12.73
N THR A 7 30.66 -14.19 13.74
CA THR A 7 29.97 -15.48 13.61
C THR A 7 28.70 -15.27 12.80
N ARG A 8 28.67 -15.82 11.57
CA ARG A 8 27.49 -15.86 10.72
C ARG A 8 26.41 -16.59 11.51
N GLN A 9 25.37 -15.87 11.92
CA GLN A 9 24.23 -16.46 12.61
C GLN A 9 23.53 -17.42 11.64
N LEU A 10 23.74 -18.72 11.85
CA LEU A 10 23.01 -19.78 11.17
C LEU A 10 21.56 -19.69 11.65
N GLY A 11 20.69 -19.13 10.81
CA GLY A 11 19.28 -18.87 11.11
C GLY A 11 18.83 -17.41 10.94
N GLN A 12 19.76 -16.46 10.82
CA GLN A 12 19.43 -15.03 10.65
C GLN A 12 18.79 -14.70 9.29
N GLY A 13 18.93 -15.55 8.28
CA GLY A 13 18.30 -15.32 6.98
C GLY A 13 16.82 -15.68 6.98
N MET A 14 16.50 -16.97 7.20
CA MET A 14 15.20 -17.51 6.79
C MET A 14 14.01 -16.90 7.55
N THR A 15 14.06 -16.83 8.87
CA THR A 15 12.94 -16.30 9.68
C THR A 15 12.83 -14.78 9.60
N GLU A 16 13.94 -14.05 9.50
CA GLU A 16 13.92 -12.59 9.34
C GLU A 16 13.35 -12.19 7.97
N TYR A 17 13.73 -12.90 6.91
CA TYR A 17 13.14 -12.71 5.58
C TYR A 17 11.64 -13.04 5.56
N ILE A 18 11.19 -14.10 6.25
CA ILE A 18 9.75 -14.42 6.34
C ILE A 18 8.97 -13.27 6.97
N ILE A 19 9.49 -12.66 8.04
CA ILE A 19 8.83 -11.53 8.71
C ILE A 19 8.78 -10.30 7.79
N ILE A 20 9.89 -9.95 7.13
CA ILE A 20 9.94 -8.81 6.21
C ILE A 20 8.99 -9.02 5.01
N VAL A 21 8.99 -10.21 4.42
CA VAL A 21 8.11 -10.55 3.29
C VAL A 21 6.64 -10.49 3.71
N ALA A 22 6.29 -10.98 4.90
CA ALA A 22 4.92 -10.89 5.42
C ALA A 22 4.47 -9.43 5.58
N LEU A 23 5.33 -8.53 6.08
CA LEU A 23 5.02 -7.10 6.22
C LEU A 23 4.83 -6.41 4.86
N ILE A 24 5.66 -6.75 3.86
CA ILE A 24 5.52 -6.22 2.49
C ILE A 24 4.22 -6.72 1.86
N ALA A 25 3.88 -7.99 2.03
CA ALA A 25 2.65 -8.57 1.47
C ALA A 25 1.39 -7.89 2.04
N ILE A 26 1.34 -7.66 3.35
CA ILE A 26 0.22 -6.94 3.99
C ILE A 26 0.13 -5.51 3.47
N SER A 27 1.26 -4.81 3.36
CA SER A 27 1.33 -3.45 2.83
C SER A 27 0.86 -3.37 1.37
N ALA A 28 1.23 -4.36 0.55
CA ALA A 28 0.86 -4.42 -0.85
C ALA A 28 -0.66 -4.53 -1.05
N ILE A 29 -1.37 -5.31 -0.22
CA ILE A 29 -2.84 -5.42 -0.29
C ILE A 29 -3.50 -4.04 -0.13
N VAL A 30 -3.02 -3.22 0.79
CA VAL A 30 -3.55 -1.87 1.04
C VAL A 30 -3.24 -0.94 -0.15
N VAL A 31 -1.99 -0.94 -0.61
CA VAL A 31 -1.54 -0.09 -1.72
C VAL A 31 -2.27 -0.44 -3.01
N TYR A 32 -2.46 -1.72 -3.35
CA TYR A 32 -3.13 -2.09 -4.59
C TYR A 32 -4.60 -1.67 -4.62
N ASN A 33 -5.32 -1.77 -3.51
CA ASN A 33 -6.73 -1.35 -3.46
C ASN A 33 -6.87 0.17 -3.61
N LEU A 34 -6.00 0.94 -2.95
CA LEU A 34 -6.13 2.39 -2.82
C LEU A 34 -5.45 3.15 -3.97
N PHE A 35 -4.28 2.70 -4.38
CA PHE A 35 -3.55 3.28 -5.49
C PHE A 35 -4.14 2.85 -6.83
N GLY A 36 -4.70 1.63 -6.92
CA GLY A 36 -5.36 1.13 -8.12
C GLY A 36 -6.58 1.97 -8.52
N SER A 37 -7.41 2.39 -7.56
CA SER A 37 -8.53 3.30 -7.84
C SER A 37 -8.05 4.69 -8.26
N THR A 38 -7.03 5.23 -7.58
CA THR A 38 -6.48 6.55 -7.86
C THR A 38 -5.89 6.65 -9.27
N VAL A 39 -5.07 5.66 -9.67
CA VAL A 39 -4.48 5.62 -11.02
C VAL A 39 -5.58 5.47 -12.08
N ARG A 40 -6.59 4.62 -11.83
CA ARG A 40 -7.70 4.43 -12.76
C ARG A 40 -8.53 5.71 -12.95
N GLU A 41 -8.78 6.45 -11.89
CA GLU A 41 -9.48 7.74 -11.95
C GLU A 41 -8.66 8.79 -12.70
N GLN A 42 -7.37 8.94 -12.40
CA GLN A 42 -6.51 9.89 -13.11
C GLN A 42 -6.40 9.57 -14.61
N VAL A 43 -6.29 8.29 -14.98
CA VAL A 43 -6.29 7.87 -16.39
C VAL A 43 -7.65 8.12 -17.06
N GLY A 44 -8.75 7.91 -16.32
CA GLY A 44 -10.09 8.26 -16.78
C GLY A 44 -10.27 9.75 -17.03
N ASP A 45 -9.79 10.59 -16.12
CA ASP A 45 -9.83 12.05 -16.24
C ASP A 45 -8.99 12.53 -17.43
N MET A 46 -7.77 12.02 -17.60
CA MET A 46 -6.93 12.32 -18.77
C MET A 46 -7.58 11.90 -20.09
N ALA A 47 -8.22 10.72 -20.12
CA ALA A 47 -8.94 10.26 -21.30
C ALA A 47 -10.18 11.12 -21.61
N ALA A 48 -10.87 11.61 -20.57
CA ALA A 48 -12.00 12.52 -20.71
C ALA A 48 -11.55 13.87 -21.29
N GLU A 49 -10.47 14.46 -20.77
CA GLU A 49 -9.89 15.71 -21.32
C GLU A 49 -9.44 15.53 -22.77
N LEU A 50 -8.76 14.42 -23.09
CA LEU A 50 -8.32 14.13 -24.45
C LEU A 50 -9.50 13.95 -25.42
N GLY A 51 -10.64 13.46 -24.92
CA GLY A 51 -11.90 13.31 -25.65
C GLY A 51 -12.74 14.60 -25.75
N GLY A 52 -12.27 15.71 -25.17
CA GLY A 52 -12.98 17.00 -25.16
C GLY A 52 -14.06 17.12 -24.08
N GLY A 53 -14.06 16.22 -23.09
CA GLY A 53 -14.91 16.29 -21.89
C GLY A 53 -14.22 16.99 -20.73
N GLU A 54 -15.00 17.34 -19.70
CA GLU A 54 -14.51 17.98 -18.47
C GLU A 54 -13.92 16.94 -17.51
N ALA A 55 -12.69 17.15 -17.02
CA ALA A 55 -12.12 16.35 -15.95
C ALA A 55 -12.88 16.58 -14.65
N LYS A 56 -13.41 15.51 -14.05
CA LYS A 56 -14.05 15.61 -12.74
C LYS A 56 -12.96 15.41 -11.71
N SER A 57 -12.57 16.46 -10.97
CA SER A 57 -11.50 16.47 -9.95
C SER A 57 -11.75 15.47 -8.80
N THR A 58 -11.68 14.18 -9.11
CA THR A 58 -12.02 13.07 -8.22
C THR A 58 -10.75 12.56 -7.53
N ALA A 59 -9.59 12.73 -8.19
CA ALA A 59 -8.28 12.38 -7.66
C ALA A 59 -7.96 13.04 -6.30
N ALA A 60 -8.41 14.27 -6.06
CA ALA A 60 -8.23 14.96 -4.78
C ALA A 60 -9.04 14.30 -3.65
N ALA A 61 -10.28 13.90 -3.93
CA ALA A 61 -11.14 13.20 -2.97
C ALA A 61 -10.61 11.79 -2.65
N THR A 62 -10.07 11.11 -3.65
CA THR A 62 -9.45 9.78 -3.51
C THR A 62 -8.16 9.86 -2.71
N GLY A 63 -7.33 10.90 -2.93
CA GLY A 63 -6.14 11.18 -2.13
C GLY A 63 -6.44 11.48 -0.65
N ALA A 64 -7.50 12.24 -0.37
CA ALA A 64 -7.95 12.49 1.00
C ALA A 64 -8.48 11.21 1.68
N SER A 65 -9.23 10.38 0.94
CA SER A 65 -9.70 9.08 1.43
C SER A 65 -8.53 8.12 1.70
N ALA A 66 -7.48 8.19 0.87
CA ALA A 66 -6.26 7.42 1.03
C ALA A 66 -5.48 7.78 2.29
N GLN A 67 -5.36 9.07 2.58
CA GLN A 67 -4.75 9.56 3.81
C GLN A 67 -5.56 9.14 5.05
N GLY A 68 -6.89 9.26 5.01
CA GLY A 68 -7.75 8.80 6.11
C GLY A 68 -7.66 7.28 6.35
N ALA A 69 -7.59 6.48 5.28
CA ALA A 69 -7.38 5.04 5.39
C ALA A 69 -5.99 4.69 5.98
N ALA A 70 -4.94 5.45 5.62
CA ALA A 70 -3.60 5.27 6.17
C ALA A 70 -3.49 5.68 7.65
N GLU A 71 -4.28 6.66 8.11
CA GLU A 71 -4.36 7.06 9.52
C GLU A 71 -5.15 6.06 10.37
N THR A 72 -5.99 5.23 9.74
CA THR A 72 -6.77 4.21 10.41
C THR A 72 -5.87 3.07 10.88
N LYS A 73 -5.59 3.02 12.19
CA LYS A 73 -4.78 1.95 12.80
C LYS A 73 -5.54 0.63 12.83
N HIS A 74 -5.25 -0.24 11.86
CA HIS A 74 -5.74 -1.61 11.85
C HIS A 74 -4.91 -2.46 12.82
N ASN A 75 -5.58 -3.11 13.77
CA ASN A 75 -5.00 -4.11 14.66
C ASN A 75 -5.80 -5.42 14.54
N LEU A 76 -5.36 -6.49 15.21
CA LEU A 76 -5.98 -7.82 15.10
C LEU A 76 -7.47 -7.85 15.50
N SER A 77 -7.93 -6.95 16.36
CA SER A 77 -9.35 -6.84 16.73
C SER A 77 -10.18 -6.04 15.72
N ASN A 78 -9.54 -5.29 14.82
CA ASN A 78 -10.16 -4.29 13.95
C ASN A 78 -10.04 -4.63 12.45
N PHE A 79 -9.42 -5.76 12.09
CA PHE A 79 -9.13 -6.13 10.70
C PHE A 79 -10.36 -6.62 9.90
N LYS A 80 -11.58 -6.33 10.35
CA LYS A 80 -12.76 -6.65 9.53
C LYS A 80 -12.87 -5.59 8.43
N GLN A 81 -12.62 -6.01 7.18
CA GLN A 81 -12.99 -5.21 6.02
C GLN A 81 -14.51 -4.99 6.07
N GLU A 82 -14.90 -3.73 6.19
CA GLU A 82 -16.28 -3.32 6.00
C GLU A 82 -16.54 -3.44 4.49
N GLU A 83 -17.15 -4.56 4.07
CA GLU A 83 -17.55 -4.73 2.69
C GLU A 83 -18.56 -3.63 2.36
N ARG A 84 -18.15 -2.67 1.52
CA ARG A 84 -19.09 -1.70 0.95
C ARG A 84 -20.13 -2.49 0.16
N LYS A 85 -21.38 -2.42 0.62
CA LYS A 85 -22.56 -2.86 -0.12
C LYS A 85 -22.70 -2.11 -1.44
#